data_AF-A0A538UAN5-F1
#
_entry.id   AF-A0A538UAN5-F1
#
_cell.length_a   1.000
_cell.length_b   1.000
_cell.length_c   1.000
_cell.angle_alpha   90.00
_cell.angle_beta   90.00
_cell.angle_gamma   90.00
#
_symmetry.space_group_name_H-M   'P 1'
#
loop_
_entity.id
_entity.type
_entity.pdbx_description
1 polymer ?
#
loop_
_entity_poly.entity_id
_entity_poly.type
_entity_poly.pdbx_seq_one_letter_code
_entity_poly.pdbx_strand_id
1 'polypeptide(L)' 'MAIRIFRILLGVALIAAFATFVWPTRWRYDHMTVDNDTYPVRIDRITGDSDVLLPGDGWTPTEEALQDSDGTDQPQKNGT' A
#
# COMPACT_ATOMS: atom_id res chain seq x y z
N MET A 1 -6.91 -45.86 -1.58
CA MET A 1 -7.13 -44.64 -0.76
C MET A 1 -5.89 -43.75 -0.68
N ALA A 2 -4.72 -44.28 -0.32
CA ALA A 2 -3.48 -43.51 -0.14
C ALA A 2 -3.08 -42.63 -1.35
N ILE A 3 -3.20 -43.16 -2.58
CA ILE A 3 -2.88 -42.40 -3.81
C ILE A 3 -3.80 -41.18 -4.00
N ARG A 4 -5.06 -41.26 -3.57
CA ARG A 4 -6.01 -40.13 -3.66
C ARG A 4 -5.66 -39.05 -2.63
N ILE A 5 -5.33 -39.46 -1.41
CA ILE A 5 -4.91 -38.54 -0.34
C ILE A 5 -3.60 -37.84 -0.73
N PHE A 6 -2.63 -38.58 -1.24
CA PHE A 6 -1.36 -38.02 -1.72
C PHE A 6 -1.56 -36.97 -2.82
N ARG A 7 -2.44 -37.24 -3.79
CA ARG A 7 -2.77 -36.27 -4.85
C ARG A 7 -3.43 -35.00 -4.31
N ILE A 8 -4.32 -35.13 -3.33
CA ILE A 8 -4.96 -33.97 -2.69
C ILE A 8 -3.91 -33.14 -1.95
N LEU A 9 -3.04 -33.78 -1.15
CA LEU A 9 -1.98 -33.08 -0.42
C LEU A 9 -1.01 -32.38 -1.37
N LEU A 10 -0.64 -33.03 -2.47
CA LEU A 10 0.20 -32.42 -3.51
C LEU A 10 -0.48 -31.20 -4.14
N GLY A 11 -1.77 -31.31 -4.46
CA GLY A 11 -2.54 -30.19 -5.00
C GLY A 11 -2.60 -28.99 -4.04
N VAL A 12 -2.89 -29.25 -2.75
CA VAL A 12 -2.92 -28.21 -1.71
C VAL A 12 -1.54 -27.56 -1.54
N ALA A 13 -0.47 -28.35 -1.53
CA ALA A 13 0.90 -27.85 -1.42
C ALA A 13 1.27 -26.95 -2.61
N LEU A 14 0.88 -27.33 -3.83
CA LEU A 14 1.11 -26.51 -5.03
C LEU A 14 0.32 -25.19 -5.00
N ILE A 15 -0.93 -25.21 -4.54
CA ILE A 15 -1.75 -24.00 -4.38
C ILE A 15 -1.12 -23.09 -3.33
N ALA A 16 -0.69 -23.61 -2.18
CA ALA A 16 -0.04 -22.83 -1.14
C ALA A 16 1.29 -22.23 -1.60
N ALA A 17 2.09 -23.00 -2.35
CA ALA A 17 3.32 -22.50 -2.96
C ALA A 17 3.01 -21.38 -3.97
N PHE A 18 2.05 -21.58 -4.88
CA PHE A 18 1.63 -20.55 -5.83
C PHE A 18 1.12 -19.29 -5.12
N ALA A 19 0.29 -19.44 -4.09
CA ALA A 19 -0.18 -18.33 -3.26
C ALA A 19 0.94 -17.66 -2.45
N THR A 20 2.07 -18.30 -2.22
CA THR A 20 3.21 -17.66 -1.53
C THR A 20 4.13 -16.95 -2.52
N PHE A 21 4.43 -17.61 -3.64
CA PHE A 21 5.42 -17.15 -4.62
C PHE A 21 4.85 -16.23 -5.70
N VAL A 22 3.57 -16.34 -6.04
CA VAL A 22 2.89 -15.53 -7.08
C VAL A 22 1.99 -14.43 -6.50
N TRP A 23 1.67 -14.51 -5.20
CA TRP A 23 1.03 -13.43 -4.46
C TRP A 23 1.94 -12.28 -3.95
N PRO A 24 3.26 -12.13 -4.24
CA PRO A 24 4.02 -10.99 -3.70
C PRO A 24 3.60 -9.62 -4.29
N THR A 25 2.47 -9.54 -5.02
CA THR A 25 1.76 -8.29 -5.33
C THR A 25 0.94 -7.74 -4.16
N ARG A 26 1.32 -8.07 -2.90
CA ARG A 26 0.77 -7.44 -1.68
C ARG A 26 0.70 -5.92 -1.84
N TRP A 27 1.72 -5.34 -2.47
CA TRP A 27 1.78 -3.92 -2.77
C TRP A 27 1.32 -3.64 -4.19
N ARG A 28 0.29 -2.82 -4.34
CA ARG A 28 -0.06 -2.17 -5.60
C ARG A 28 0.65 -0.81 -5.63
N TYR A 29 1.53 -0.62 -6.60
CA TYR A 29 2.10 0.69 -6.87
C TYR A 29 1.13 1.50 -7.74
N ASP A 30 0.89 2.73 -7.33
CA ASP A 30 0.06 3.71 -8.01
C ASP A 30 0.75 5.09 -7.96
N HIS A 31 0.14 6.11 -8.54
CA HIS A 31 0.65 7.48 -8.49
C HIS A 31 -0.47 8.44 -8.09
N MET A 32 -0.14 9.44 -7.29
CA MET A 32 -1.02 10.56 -6.99
C MET A 32 -0.40 11.85 -7.53
N THR A 33 -1.25 12.75 -8.03
CA THR A 33 -0.81 14.07 -8.50
C THR A 33 -1.41 15.13 -7.59
N VAL A 34 -0.57 15.96 -6.99
CA VAL A 34 -0.92 17.09 -6.11
C VAL A 34 -0.13 18.30 -6.58
N ASP A 35 -0.79 19.45 -6.77
CA ASP A 35 -0.14 20.71 -7.17
C ASP A 35 0.84 20.60 -8.35
N ASN A 36 0.48 19.78 -9.33
CA ASN A 36 1.26 19.50 -10.55
C ASN A 36 2.53 18.64 -10.33
N ASP A 37 2.77 18.16 -9.10
CA ASP A 37 3.80 17.19 -8.77
C ASP A 37 3.21 15.76 -8.67
N THR A 38 3.94 14.77 -9.18
CA THR A 38 3.51 13.36 -9.16
C THR A 38 4.32 12.57 -8.16
N TYR A 39 3.64 11.99 -7.17
CA TYR A 39 4.24 11.20 -6.11
C TYR A 39 3.88 9.71 -6.28
N PRO A 40 4.86 8.80 -6.17
CA PRO A 40 4.58 7.37 -6.15
C PRO A 40 3.89 6.99 -4.85
N VAL A 41 2.88 6.13 -4.95
CA VAL A 41 2.12 5.59 -3.82
C VAL A 41 2.21 4.07 -3.86
N ARG A 42 2.32 3.43 -2.71
CA ARG A 42 2.14 1.98 -2.57
C ARG A 42 0.93 1.73 -1.68
N ILE A 43 0.09 0.79 -2.10
CA ILE A 43 -1.14 0.43 -1.39
C ILE A 43 -1.05 -1.05 -1.02
N ASP A 44 -1.21 -1.38 0.26
CA ASP A 44 -1.33 -2.76 0.72
C ASP A 44 -2.71 -3.30 0.31
N ARG A 45 -2.74 -4.34 -0.54
CA ARG A 45 -3.98 -4.95 -1.04
C ARG A 45 -4.78 -5.69 0.04
N ILE A 46 -4.18 -5.99 1.19
CA ILE A 46 -4.81 -6.73 2.29
C ILE A 46 -5.43 -5.77 3.30
N THR A 47 -4.67 -4.78 3.76
CA THR A 47 -5.14 -3.83 4.78
C THR A 47 -5.83 -2.62 4.16
N GLY A 48 -5.46 -2.26 2.93
CA GLY A 48 -5.91 -1.04 2.27
C GLY A 48 -5.05 0.19 2.60
N ASP A 49 -4.04 0.04 3.48
CA ASP A 49 -3.17 1.14 3.89
C ASP A 49 -2.33 1.62 2.72
N SER A 50 -2.13 2.94 2.63
CA SER A 50 -1.33 3.56 1.58
C SER A 50 -0.18 4.38 2.13
N ASP A 51 1.00 4.21 1.54
CA ASP A 51 2.17 5.04 1.81
C ASP A 51 2.53 5.82 0.55
N VAL A 52 2.89 7.09 0.72
CA VAL A 52 3.42 7.95 -0.34
C VAL A 52 4.94 8.08 -0.20
N LEU A 53 5.65 8.12 -1.32
CA LEU A 53 7.09 8.37 -1.32
C LEU A 53 7.36 9.88 -1.37
N LEU A 54 7.77 10.44 -0.23
CA LEU A 54 8.18 11.84 -0.12
C LEU A 54 9.70 11.99 -0.36
N PRO A 55 10.13 13.05 -1.06
CA PRO A 55 11.55 13.37 -1.19
C PRO A 55 12.15 13.73 0.19
N GLY A 56 13.12 12.95 0.67
CA GLY A 56 13.83 13.20 1.93
C GLY A 56 13.36 12.32 3.10
N ASP A 57 12.05 12.04 3.20
CA ASP A 57 11.47 11.27 4.30
C ASP A 57 11.22 9.79 3.96
N GLY A 58 11.20 9.45 2.67
CA GLY A 58 10.98 8.07 2.23
C GLY A 58 9.49 7.71 2.19
N TRP A 59 9.15 6.46 2.50
CA TRP A 59 7.76 5.99 2.49
C TRP A 59 7.06 6.39 3.78
N THR A 60 6.12 7.32 3.67
CA THR A 60 5.35 7.86 4.79
C THR A 60 3.88 7.48 4.61
N PRO A 61 3.15 7.14 5.70
CA PRO A 61 1.71 6.94 5.64
C PRO A 61 1.01 8.13 4.98
N THR A 62 0.12 7.86 4.03
CA THR A 62 -0.56 8.93 3.25
C THR A 62 -1.40 9.83 4.15
N GLU A 63 -1.98 9.28 5.21
CA GLU A 63 -2.78 10.00 6.21
C GLU A 63 -1.96 11.08 6.94
N GLU A 64 -0.69 10.81 7.22
CA GLU A 64 0.23 11.73 7.87
C GLU A 64 0.71 12.79 6.86
N ALA A 65 1.08 12.36 5.65
CA ALA A 65 1.52 13.26 4.58
C ALA A 65 0.46 14.31 4.17
N LEU A 66 -0.83 13.95 4.25
CA LEU A 66 -1.94 14.86 3.95
C LEU A 66 -2.21 15.86 5.08
N GLN A 67 -1.98 15.48 6.35
CA GLN A 67 -2.14 16.40 7.48
C GLN A 67 -1.08 17.51 7.49
N ASP A 68 0.14 17.19 7.08
CA ASP A 68 1.22 18.19 6.95
C ASP A 68 0.97 19.17 5.79
N SER A 69 0.24 18.74 4.74
CA SER A 69 -0.11 19.60 3.60
C SER A 69 -1.37 20.45 3.83
N ASP A 70 -2.37 19.93 4.55
CA ASP A 70 -3.60 20.68 4.91
C ASP A 70 -3.38 21.67 6.09
N GLY A 71 -2.21 21.63 6.73
CA GLY A 71 -1.83 22.49 7.86
C GLY A 71 -1.51 23.95 7.52
N THR A 72 -1.62 24.39 6.26
CA THR A 72 -1.21 25.75 5.84
C THR A 72 -2.35 26.76 5.65
N ASP A 73 -3.63 26.38 5.86
CA ASP A 73 -4.76 27.31 5.75
C ASP A 73 -5.64 27.39 7.03
N GLN A 74 -5.03 27.69 8.18
CA GLN A 74 -5.77 28.37 9.24
C GLN A 74 -5.71 29.90 9.00
N PRO A 75 -6.84 30.59 8.82
CA PRO A 75 -6.84 32.02 8.56
C PRO A 75 -6.27 32.74 9.79
N GLN A 76 -5.27 33.59 9.55
CA GLN A 76 -4.81 34.63 10.47
C GLN A 76 -6.02 35.44 10.95
N LYS A 77 -6.56 35.08 12.12
CA LYS A 77 -7.56 35.89 12.82
C LYS A 77 -6.85 37.12 13.38
N ASN A 78 -6.63 38.12 12.51
CA ASN A 78 -6.32 39.48 12.94
C ASN A 78 -7.52 39.99 13.75
N GLY A 79 -7.40 39.94 15.07
CA GLY A 79 -8.32 40.55 16.02
C GLY A 79 -7.60 41.66 16.77
N THR A 80 -7.91 42.89 16.36
CA THR A 80 -7.70 44.17 17.06
C THR A 80 -7.87 44.12 18.58
#